data_AF-A0A368FF50-F1
#
_entry.id   AF-A0A368FF50-F1
#
_cell.length_a   1.000
_cell.length_b   1.000
_cell.length_c   1.000
_cell.angle_alpha   90.00
_cell.angle_beta   90.00
_cell.angle_gamma   90.00
#
_symmetry.space_group_name_H-M   'P 1'
#
loop_
_entity.id
_entity.type
_entity.pdbx_description
1 polymer ?
#
loop_
_entity_poly.entity_id
_entity_poly.type
_entity_poly.pdbx_seq_one_letter_code
_entity_poly.pdbx_strand_id
1 'polypeptide(L)'
;MQSNTPTDKDTVCPGGAIAFRLPQVMLCDPTIVNICPYEYTCVEAANGHLLPRDARSLCCKISTLYSFASVFREVKLSPRIVPNPPLSAIEYVRLNVHTSATMHDPEIRTGDHFVLAPFKLLEPAYLKGIKLYSEQTRGSYIHVLLFDPLTPTESMQLYYDRSSEGERYVDLTKPIPDGGFISKRVFNAAPMTNIENPQRPGPNREYRKLWVVLVFKTTDPLTRLYVFSTSDLHSKYKTVAEFLRSDTGRRLGTPVAGSFFYVSSLCDMDRGLA
;
A
#
# COMPACT_ATOMS: atom_id res chain seq x y z
N MET A 1 18.66 25.78 -2.37
CA MET A 1 17.75 26.02 -1.24
C MET A 1 16.34 25.82 -1.73
N GLN A 2 15.79 24.60 -1.61
CA GLN A 2 14.37 24.35 -1.84
C GLN A 2 13.74 24.14 -0.46
N SER A 3 12.78 24.99 -0.17
CA SER A 3 12.07 25.11 1.09
C SER A 3 11.21 23.88 1.33
N ASN A 4 11.63 23.04 2.28
CA ASN A 4 10.72 22.16 2.99
C ASN A 4 9.85 23.02 3.91
N THR A 5 8.74 23.52 3.38
CA THR A 5 7.63 24.04 4.19
C THR A 5 6.68 22.89 4.53
N PRO A 6 6.27 22.75 5.80
CA PRO A 6 5.40 21.68 6.25
C PRO A 6 3.95 22.01 5.90
N THR A 7 3.49 21.58 4.72
CA THR A 7 2.11 21.20 4.32
C THR A 7 2.12 20.99 2.81
N ASP A 8 2.84 19.97 2.32
CA ASP A 8 2.73 19.60 0.90
C ASP A 8 1.47 18.74 0.74
N LYS A 9 0.34 19.40 0.48
CA LYS A 9 -0.91 18.70 0.16
C LYS A 9 -0.80 18.30 -1.31
N ASP A 10 -0.14 17.18 -1.57
CA ASP A 10 -0.03 16.64 -2.93
C ASP A 10 -1.41 16.57 -3.58
N THR A 11 -1.50 16.97 -4.84
CA THR A 11 -2.77 16.92 -5.59
C THR A 11 -3.09 15.47 -5.92
N VAL A 12 -4.24 14.95 -5.46
CA VAL A 12 -4.61 13.52 -5.61
C VAL A 12 -5.87 13.36 -6.44
N CYS A 13 -5.84 12.42 -7.39
CA CYS A 13 -7.03 12.05 -8.15
C CYS A 13 -8.15 11.53 -7.23
N PRO A 14 -9.42 11.87 -7.54
CA PRO A 14 -10.56 11.39 -6.76
C PRO A 14 -10.61 9.86 -6.72
N GLY A 15 -10.99 9.32 -5.57
CA GLY A 15 -11.13 7.87 -5.37
C GLY A 15 -9.83 7.07 -5.45
N GLY A 16 -8.65 7.71 -5.47
CA GLY A 16 -7.37 7.05 -5.66
C GLY A 16 -7.10 6.60 -7.11
N ALA A 17 -7.80 7.21 -8.08
CA ALA A 17 -7.57 6.96 -9.49
C ALA A 17 -6.14 7.27 -9.92
N ILE A 18 -5.70 6.71 -11.06
CA ILE A 18 -4.33 6.87 -11.53
C ILE A 18 -4.14 8.26 -12.12
N ALA A 19 -3.26 9.05 -11.50
CA ALA A 19 -2.85 10.35 -12.02
C ALA A 19 -1.88 10.19 -13.19
N PHE A 20 -1.98 11.08 -14.18
CA PHE A 20 -0.94 11.23 -15.19
C PHE A 20 0.29 11.90 -14.54
N ARG A 21 1.46 11.26 -14.64
CA ARG A 21 2.70 11.72 -13.99
C ARG A 21 3.83 11.85 -15.00
N LEU A 22 4.49 13.02 -15.03
CA LEU A 22 5.68 13.33 -15.82
C LEU A 22 6.45 14.51 -15.18
N PRO A 23 7.58 14.30 -14.48
CA PRO A 23 7.77 13.41 -13.32
C PRO A 23 6.83 13.69 -12.13
N GLN A 24 6.13 14.82 -12.16
CA GLN A 24 5.13 15.24 -11.16
C GLN A 24 3.72 15.02 -11.72
N VAL A 25 2.69 15.14 -10.87
CA VAL A 25 1.30 15.09 -11.36
C VAL A 25 1.03 16.22 -12.34
N MET A 26 0.36 15.91 -13.44
CA MET A 26 -0.02 16.94 -14.43
C MET A 26 -1.28 17.65 -13.98
N LEU A 27 -1.12 18.89 -13.52
CA LEU A 27 -2.22 19.80 -13.24
C LEU A 27 -2.92 20.22 -14.53
N CYS A 28 -4.19 20.57 -14.43
CA CYS A 28 -4.99 20.99 -15.58
C CYS A 28 -5.98 22.08 -15.19
N ASP A 29 -6.35 22.92 -16.15
CA ASP A 29 -7.47 23.85 -16.01
C ASP A 29 -8.71 23.21 -16.64
N PRO A 30 -9.81 23.02 -15.90
CA PRO A 30 -11.04 22.42 -16.42
C PRO A 30 -11.70 23.23 -17.54
N THR A 31 -11.32 24.50 -17.72
CA THR A 31 -11.80 25.34 -18.81
C THR A 31 -11.11 25.06 -20.16
N ILE A 32 -9.94 24.42 -20.13
CA ILE A 32 -9.16 24.10 -21.32
C ILE A 32 -9.51 22.69 -21.80
N VAL A 33 -10.12 22.60 -22.97
CA VAL A 33 -10.49 21.32 -23.59
C VAL A 33 -9.24 20.59 -24.10
N ASN A 34 -9.20 19.27 -23.94
CA ASN A 34 -8.12 18.39 -24.44
C ASN A 34 -6.70 18.71 -23.90
N ILE A 35 -6.61 19.33 -22.71
CA ILE A 35 -5.31 19.53 -22.04
C ILE A 35 -4.69 18.21 -21.57
N CYS A 36 -5.54 17.23 -21.21
CA CYS A 36 -5.08 15.94 -20.74
C CYS A 36 -4.76 14.98 -21.90
N PRO A 37 -3.75 14.10 -21.76
CA PRO A 37 -3.42 13.08 -22.74
C PRO A 37 -4.56 12.10 -23.04
N TYR A 38 -4.41 11.32 -24.12
CA TYR A 38 -5.33 10.25 -24.47
C TYR A 38 -5.53 9.27 -23.30
N GLU A 39 -6.79 8.89 -23.03
CA GLU A 39 -7.27 8.13 -21.85
C GLU A 39 -7.30 8.87 -20.50
N TYR A 40 -6.93 10.15 -20.46
CA TYR A 40 -6.98 10.98 -19.26
C TYR A 40 -7.98 12.12 -19.41
N THR A 41 -8.55 12.56 -18.29
CA THR A 41 -9.47 13.69 -18.25
C THR A 41 -9.16 14.60 -17.07
N CYS A 42 -9.47 15.89 -17.22
CA CYS A 42 -9.22 16.89 -16.20
C CYS A 42 -10.34 16.83 -15.16
N VAL A 43 -9.98 16.54 -13.91
CA VAL A 43 -10.94 16.46 -12.80
C VAL A 43 -10.41 17.20 -11.59
N GLU A 44 -11.34 17.67 -10.75
CA GLU A 44 -10.98 18.24 -9.46
C GLU A 44 -10.39 17.16 -8.55
N ALA A 45 -9.30 17.52 -7.88
CA ALA A 45 -8.58 16.68 -6.94
C ALA A 45 -9.47 16.35 -5.72
N ALA A 46 -9.26 15.19 -5.11
CA ALA A 46 -9.94 14.80 -3.88
C ALA A 46 -9.76 15.84 -2.75
N ASN A 47 -8.59 16.47 -2.72
CA ASN A 47 -8.22 17.52 -1.78
C ASN A 47 -8.27 18.92 -2.39
N GLY A 48 -8.93 19.13 -3.54
CA GLY A 48 -8.97 20.41 -4.27
C GLY A 48 -9.44 21.59 -3.42
N HIS A 49 -10.36 21.35 -2.46
CA HIS A 49 -10.83 22.35 -1.50
C HIS A 49 -9.72 22.92 -0.59
N LEU A 50 -8.62 22.19 -0.41
CA LEU A 50 -7.47 22.59 0.39
C LEU A 50 -6.35 23.22 -0.45
N LEU A 51 -6.52 23.27 -1.77
CA LEU A 51 -5.48 23.67 -2.72
C LEU A 51 -5.75 25.07 -3.33
N PRO A 52 -4.69 25.80 -3.69
CA PRO A 52 -4.77 26.97 -4.56
C PRO A 52 -5.55 26.68 -5.85
N ARG A 53 -6.22 27.69 -6.43
CA ARG A 53 -7.15 27.53 -7.57
C ARG A 53 -6.50 26.84 -8.78
N ASP A 54 -5.25 27.15 -9.03
CA ASP A 54 -4.38 26.64 -10.10
C ASP A 54 -3.89 25.19 -9.87
N ALA A 55 -4.00 24.67 -8.65
CA ALA A 55 -3.65 23.29 -8.29
C ALA A 55 -4.87 22.42 -7.95
N ARG A 56 -6.10 22.89 -8.20
CA ARG A 56 -7.30 22.14 -7.80
C ARG A 56 -7.61 20.96 -8.68
N SER A 57 -7.12 20.95 -9.92
CA SER A 57 -7.48 19.93 -10.91
C SER A 57 -6.24 19.30 -11.52
N LEU A 58 -6.36 18.02 -11.83
CA LEU A 58 -5.29 17.22 -12.41
C LEU A 58 -5.82 16.19 -13.41
N CYS A 59 -4.95 15.73 -14.30
CA CYS A 59 -5.27 14.72 -15.29
C CYS A 59 -5.31 13.32 -14.66
N CYS A 60 -6.48 12.68 -14.67
CA CYS A 60 -6.71 11.36 -14.11
C CYS A 60 -7.19 10.37 -15.16
N LYS A 61 -6.75 9.10 -15.06
CA LYS A 61 -7.06 8.06 -16.04
C LYS A 61 -8.54 7.68 -15.97
N ILE A 62 -9.24 7.83 -17.11
CA ILE A 62 -10.69 7.65 -17.24
C ILE A 62 -11.14 6.27 -16.74
N SER A 63 -10.41 5.21 -17.12
CA SER A 63 -10.75 3.82 -16.75
C SER A 63 -10.74 3.54 -15.24
N THR A 64 -10.11 4.42 -14.45
CA THR A 64 -9.91 4.23 -13.00
C THR A 64 -10.68 5.20 -12.12
N LEU A 65 -11.35 6.21 -12.70
CA LEU A 65 -12.00 7.28 -11.95
C LEU A 65 -13.17 6.83 -11.09
N TYR A 66 -13.99 5.92 -11.60
CA TYR A 66 -15.26 5.55 -10.97
C TYR A 66 -15.17 4.31 -10.07
N SER A 67 -14.04 3.59 -10.12
CA SER A 67 -13.87 2.36 -9.35
C SER A 67 -12.41 2.12 -9.03
N PHE A 68 -12.10 2.12 -7.74
CA PHE A 68 -10.75 1.79 -7.28
C PHE A 68 -10.35 0.34 -7.61
N ALA A 69 -11.34 -0.56 -7.78
CA ALA A 69 -11.08 -1.91 -8.26
C ALA A 69 -10.42 -1.93 -9.65
N SER A 70 -10.74 -0.96 -10.51
CA SER A 70 -10.09 -0.81 -11.83
C SER A 70 -8.62 -0.43 -11.71
N VAL A 71 -8.22 0.31 -10.66
CA VAL A 71 -6.81 0.64 -10.40
C VAL A 71 -6.02 -0.66 -10.21
N PHE A 72 -6.48 -1.58 -9.37
CA PHE A 72 -5.82 -2.87 -9.10
C PHE A 72 -5.75 -3.78 -10.34
N ARG A 73 -6.72 -3.67 -11.25
CA ARG A 73 -6.70 -4.38 -12.54
C ARG A 73 -5.69 -3.76 -13.50
N GLU A 74 -5.66 -2.43 -13.60
CA GLU A 74 -4.74 -1.68 -14.46
C GLU A 74 -3.28 -1.98 -14.10
N VAL A 75 -2.95 -2.01 -12.79
CA VAL A 75 -1.60 -2.36 -12.31
C VAL A 75 -1.34 -3.87 -12.20
N LYS A 76 -2.26 -4.71 -12.69
CA LYS A 76 -2.15 -6.17 -12.75
C LYS A 76 -1.98 -6.88 -11.39
N LEU A 77 -2.39 -6.23 -10.30
CA LEU A 77 -2.46 -6.86 -8.98
C LEU A 77 -3.65 -7.80 -8.86
N SER A 78 -4.76 -7.49 -9.52
CA SER A 78 -5.96 -8.34 -9.57
C SER A 78 -6.21 -8.91 -10.98
N PRO A 79 -6.77 -10.13 -11.09
CA PRO A 79 -7.18 -11.05 -10.00
C PRO A 79 -6.08 -12.03 -9.57
N ARG A 80 -4.87 -11.96 -10.15
CA ARG A 80 -3.84 -12.99 -9.99
C ARG A 80 -3.27 -13.06 -8.58
N ILE A 81 -2.87 -11.91 -8.05
CA ILE A 81 -2.25 -11.78 -6.72
C ILE A 81 -3.33 -11.53 -5.68
N VAL A 82 -4.18 -10.52 -5.94
CA VAL A 82 -5.32 -10.15 -5.11
C VAL A 82 -6.59 -10.64 -5.79
N PRO A 83 -7.23 -11.73 -5.34
CA PRO A 83 -8.37 -12.33 -6.04
C PRO A 83 -9.55 -11.36 -6.19
N ASN A 84 -9.91 -10.69 -5.09
CA ASN A 84 -10.96 -9.68 -5.05
C ASN A 84 -10.33 -8.30 -4.85
N PRO A 85 -10.42 -7.40 -5.84
CA PRO A 85 -9.83 -6.07 -5.70
C PRO A 85 -10.51 -5.27 -4.58
N PRO A 86 -9.80 -4.33 -3.93
CA PRO A 86 -10.36 -3.50 -2.88
C PRO A 86 -11.49 -2.59 -3.38
N LEU A 87 -12.47 -2.34 -2.51
CA LEU A 87 -13.62 -1.49 -2.82
C LEU A 87 -13.26 0.00 -2.88
N SER A 88 -12.36 0.46 -2.02
CA SER A 88 -11.89 1.85 -1.97
C SER A 88 -10.38 1.97 -1.82
N ALA A 89 -9.84 3.16 -2.04
CA ALA A 89 -8.47 3.49 -1.71
C ALA A 89 -8.26 3.65 -0.19
N ILE A 90 -7.02 3.49 0.26
CA ILE A 90 -6.52 4.02 1.54
C ILE A 90 -6.08 5.47 1.29
N GLU A 91 -6.37 6.39 2.21
CA GLU A 91 -5.98 7.81 2.10
C GLU A 91 -4.45 7.95 2.13
N TYR A 92 -3.82 7.36 3.15
CA TYR A 92 -2.38 7.18 3.23
C TYR A 92 -2.01 6.05 4.21
N VAL A 93 -0.77 5.56 4.09
CA VAL A 93 -0.14 4.66 5.05
C VAL A 93 1.07 5.34 5.68
N ARG A 94 1.43 4.92 6.90
CA ARG A 94 2.66 5.33 7.58
C ARG A 94 3.52 4.13 7.91
N LEU A 95 4.80 4.24 7.61
CA LEU A 95 5.81 3.21 7.90
C LEU A 95 6.60 3.56 9.17
N ASN A 96 7.25 2.56 9.73
CA ASN A 96 8.20 2.72 10.83
C ASN A 96 9.54 3.30 10.34
N VAL A 97 9.53 4.58 9.98
CA VAL A 97 10.75 5.28 9.61
C VAL A 97 11.37 6.00 10.80
N HIS A 98 12.70 6.09 10.80
CA HIS A 98 13.43 7.02 11.63
C HIS A 98 13.21 8.42 11.09
N THR A 99 12.51 9.24 11.88
CA THR A 99 12.38 10.68 11.67
C THR A 99 13.28 11.41 12.67
N SER A 100 13.74 12.61 12.32
CA SER A 100 14.30 13.54 13.31
C SER A 100 13.17 14.15 14.13
N ALA A 101 13.48 14.75 15.29
CA ALA A 101 12.48 15.40 16.15
C ALA A 101 11.65 16.50 15.46
N THR A 102 12.14 17.02 14.33
CA THR A 102 11.49 18.08 13.52
C THR A 102 10.76 17.55 12.29
N MET A 103 10.82 16.24 12.00
CA MET A 103 10.17 15.64 10.84
C MET A 103 8.96 14.82 11.24
N HIS A 104 7.84 15.02 10.55
CA HIS A 104 6.67 14.16 10.66
C HIS A 104 6.88 12.83 9.93
N ASP A 105 6.18 11.78 10.37
CA ASP A 105 6.14 10.51 9.64
C ASP A 105 5.56 10.75 8.23
N PRO A 106 6.22 10.26 7.16
CA PRO A 106 5.76 10.46 5.81
C PRO A 106 4.43 9.74 5.57
N GLU A 107 3.51 10.42 4.90
CA GLU A 107 2.24 9.89 4.43
C GLU A 107 2.45 9.34 3.03
N ILE A 108 2.32 8.02 2.86
CA ILE A 108 2.54 7.34 1.58
C ILE A 108 1.18 6.99 0.97
N ARG A 109 0.90 7.48 -0.23
CA ARG A 109 -0.37 7.29 -0.94
C ARG A 109 -0.25 6.25 -2.04
N THR A 110 -1.38 5.88 -2.62
CA THR A 110 -1.44 4.90 -3.70
C THR A 110 -0.61 5.34 -4.91
N GLY A 111 0.26 4.44 -5.38
CA GLY A 111 1.14 4.65 -6.53
C GLY A 111 2.38 5.47 -6.22
N ASP A 112 2.61 5.91 -5.00
CA ASP A 112 3.78 6.71 -4.65
C ASP A 112 5.08 5.92 -4.78
N HIS A 113 6.15 6.67 -5.03
CA HIS A 113 7.52 6.17 -5.00
C HIS A 113 8.18 6.70 -3.74
N PHE A 114 8.13 5.91 -2.68
CA PHE A 114 8.75 6.23 -1.42
C PHE A 114 10.25 5.93 -1.48
N VAL A 115 11.04 6.98 -1.64
CA VAL A 115 12.50 6.91 -1.59
C VAL A 115 12.92 6.93 -0.13
N LEU A 116 13.76 5.96 0.26
CA LEU A 116 14.18 5.85 1.65
C LEU A 116 14.92 7.10 2.11
N ALA A 117 15.96 7.59 1.46
CA ALA A 117 16.61 8.81 1.97
C ALA A 117 15.69 10.05 1.81
N PRO A 118 15.59 10.91 2.84
CA PRO A 118 16.41 10.98 4.05
C PRO A 118 15.96 10.06 5.21
N PHE A 119 14.84 9.36 5.07
CA PHE A 119 14.33 8.38 6.02
C PHE A 119 15.18 7.09 6.06
N LYS A 120 15.18 6.42 7.22
CA LYS A 120 15.70 5.06 7.36
C LYS A 120 14.59 4.19 7.93
N LEU A 121 14.23 3.10 7.28
CA LEU A 121 13.30 2.14 7.89
C LEU A 121 13.95 1.54 9.13
N LEU A 122 13.20 1.46 10.23
CA LEU A 122 13.60 0.66 11.37
C LEU A 122 13.46 -0.81 10.96
N GLU A 123 14.50 -1.62 11.21
CA GLU A 123 14.45 -3.05 10.89
C GLU A 123 13.85 -3.84 12.08
N PRO A 124 12.85 -4.71 11.85
CA PRO A 124 12.19 -4.99 10.57
C PRO A 124 11.22 -3.87 10.17
N ALA A 125 11.09 -3.58 8.87
CA ALA A 125 10.17 -2.57 8.37
C ALA A 125 8.70 -3.03 8.52
N TYR A 126 7.81 -2.19 9.02
CA TYR A 126 6.40 -2.51 9.31
C TYR A 126 5.48 -1.28 9.21
N LEU A 127 4.16 -1.49 9.17
CA LEU A 127 3.16 -0.42 9.15
C LEU A 127 2.96 0.17 10.56
N LYS A 128 3.14 1.49 10.73
CA LYS A 128 2.74 2.20 11.96
C LYS A 128 1.23 2.42 12.01
N GLY A 129 0.62 2.70 10.87
CA GLY A 129 -0.81 2.97 10.80
C GLY A 129 -1.29 3.25 9.40
N ILE A 130 -2.61 3.28 9.25
CA ILE A 130 -3.29 3.56 7.99
C ILE A 130 -4.42 4.55 8.24
N LYS A 131 -4.72 5.40 7.24
CA LYS A 131 -5.91 6.25 7.26
C LYS A 131 -6.83 5.93 6.10
N LEU A 132 -8.10 5.74 6.40
CA LEU A 132 -9.15 5.40 5.44
C LEU A 132 -9.97 6.65 5.09
N TYR A 133 -10.52 6.71 3.87
CA TYR A 133 -11.40 7.81 3.48
C TYR A 133 -12.72 7.83 4.26
N SER A 134 -13.21 6.65 4.64
CA SER A 134 -14.49 6.47 5.33
C SER A 134 -14.27 6.03 6.77
N GLU A 135 -15.14 6.51 7.65
CA GLU A 135 -15.22 6.04 9.04
C GLU A 135 -15.60 4.56 9.09
N GLN A 136 -15.00 3.85 10.04
CA GLN A 136 -15.25 2.43 10.21
C GLN A 136 -16.46 2.21 11.13
N THR A 137 -17.12 1.06 11.02
CA THR A 137 -18.28 0.80 11.88
C THR A 137 -17.81 0.39 13.27
N ARG A 138 -18.30 1.09 14.31
CA ARG A 138 -18.01 0.75 15.70
C ARG A 138 -18.37 -0.71 16.00
N GLY A 139 -17.50 -1.39 16.74
CA GLY A 139 -17.68 -2.80 17.11
C GLY A 139 -17.34 -3.81 16.01
N SER A 140 -16.93 -3.36 14.82
CA SER A 140 -16.32 -4.24 13.81
C SER A 140 -14.83 -4.47 14.10
N TYR A 141 -14.24 -5.45 13.42
CA TYR A 141 -12.82 -5.77 13.50
C TYR A 141 -12.14 -5.47 12.17
N ILE A 142 -11.01 -4.76 12.24
CA ILE A 142 -10.18 -4.38 11.10
C ILE A 142 -8.96 -5.30 11.05
N HIS A 143 -8.62 -5.74 9.84
CA HIS A 143 -7.43 -6.54 9.57
C HIS A 143 -6.63 -5.87 8.45
N VAL A 144 -5.33 -5.73 8.64
CA VAL A 144 -4.44 -5.06 7.70
C VAL A 144 -3.35 -6.01 7.25
N LEU A 145 -3.29 -6.28 5.95
CA LEU A 145 -2.30 -7.14 5.32
C LEU A 145 -1.33 -6.28 4.50
N LEU A 146 -0.04 -6.31 4.82
CA LEU A 146 1.04 -5.74 4.02
C LEU A 146 1.84 -6.89 3.40
N PHE A 147 2.14 -6.78 2.10
CA PHE A 147 3.01 -7.75 1.44
C PHE A 147 3.72 -7.21 0.20
N ASP A 148 4.76 -7.92 -0.22
CA ASP A 148 5.51 -7.65 -1.45
C ASP A 148 5.35 -8.84 -2.41
N PRO A 149 4.50 -8.75 -3.45
CA PRO A 149 4.18 -9.88 -4.31
C PRO A 149 5.15 -10.11 -5.47
N LEU A 150 6.15 -9.23 -5.65
CA LEU A 150 7.07 -9.30 -6.79
C LEU A 150 8.43 -9.89 -6.41
N THR A 151 8.79 -9.85 -5.13
CA THR A 151 10.06 -10.38 -4.67
C THR A 151 10.07 -11.90 -4.50
N PRO A 152 11.21 -12.57 -4.72
CA PRO A 152 11.38 -14.02 -4.46
C PRO A 152 11.18 -14.40 -2.98
N THR A 153 11.27 -13.43 -2.08
CA THR A 153 11.06 -13.58 -0.64
C THR A 153 10.01 -12.59 -0.17
N GLU A 154 8.73 -12.94 -0.34
CA GLU A 154 7.62 -12.05 0.04
C GLU A 154 7.62 -11.90 1.58
N SER A 155 7.72 -10.68 2.08
CA SER A 155 7.44 -10.38 3.48
C SER A 155 5.94 -10.13 3.63
N MET A 156 5.22 -11.03 4.29
CA MET A 156 3.80 -10.89 4.59
C MET A 156 3.62 -10.48 6.05
N GLN A 157 2.92 -9.39 6.31
CA GLN A 157 2.56 -8.93 7.65
C GLN A 157 1.05 -8.80 7.75
N LEU A 158 0.46 -9.45 8.74
CA LEU A 158 -0.96 -9.37 9.02
C LEU A 158 -1.17 -8.86 10.44
N TYR A 159 -1.84 -7.73 10.54
CA TYR A 159 -2.41 -7.20 11.77
C TYR A 159 -3.88 -7.59 11.78
N TYR A 160 -4.34 -8.29 12.81
CA TYR A 160 -5.71 -8.78 12.84
C TYR A 160 -6.37 -8.54 14.19
N ASP A 161 -7.70 -8.59 14.18
CA ASP A 161 -8.57 -8.38 15.34
C ASP A 161 -8.43 -6.98 15.96
N ARG A 162 -8.13 -5.96 15.15
CA ARG A 162 -8.10 -4.55 15.58
C ARG A 162 -9.54 -4.06 15.74
N SER A 163 -10.01 -3.86 16.97
CA SER A 163 -11.35 -3.32 17.20
C SER A 163 -11.48 -1.91 16.64
N SER A 164 -12.56 -1.66 15.89
CA SER A 164 -12.85 -0.34 15.34
C SER A 164 -13.59 0.53 16.34
N GLU A 165 -12.99 1.68 16.66
CA GLU A 165 -13.57 2.72 17.52
C GLU A 165 -14.47 3.72 16.75
N GLY A 166 -14.67 3.48 15.45
CA GLY A 166 -15.43 4.36 14.56
C GLY A 166 -14.57 5.37 13.79
N GLU A 167 -13.26 5.38 14.03
CA GLU A 167 -12.35 6.34 13.44
C GLU A 167 -11.90 5.94 12.03
N ARG A 168 -11.34 6.91 11.30
CA ARG A 168 -10.72 6.72 9.99
C ARG A 168 -9.27 6.24 10.08
N TYR A 169 -8.58 6.63 11.15
CA TYR A 169 -7.19 6.27 11.39
C TYR A 169 -7.14 4.99 12.21
N VAL A 170 -6.31 4.05 11.79
CA VAL A 170 -6.05 2.80 12.51
C VAL A 170 -4.58 2.80 12.91
N ASP A 171 -4.34 2.98 14.20
CA ASP A 171 -3.01 2.85 14.79
C ASP A 171 -2.66 1.37 14.96
N LEU A 172 -1.63 0.92 14.22
CA LEU A 172 -1.16 -0.46 14.25
C LEU A 172 -0.05 -0.68 15.29
N THR A 173 0.44 0.39 15.93
CA THR A 173 1.41 0.34 17.04
C THR A 173 0.74 0.20 18.39
N LYS A 174 -0.52 0.65 18.54
CA LYS A 174 -1.31 0.49 19.77
C LYS A 174 -1.37 -1.01 20.14
N PRO A 175 -0.92 -1.42 21.34
CA PRO A 175 -1.08 -2.81 21.76
C PRO A 175 -2.56 -3.15 21.93
N ILE A 176 -2.94 -4.38 21.64
CA ILE A 176 -4.31 -4.88 21.85
C ILE A 176 -4.29 -6.14 22.71
N PRO A 177 -5.22 -6.31 23.66
CA PRO A 177 -5.18 -7.42 24.63
C PRO A 177 -5.20 -8.81 23.98
N ASP A 178 -6.06 -9.00 22.98
CA ASP A 178 -6.33 -10.29 22.35
C ASP A 178 -5.96 -10.35 20.87
N GLY A 179 -5.44 -9.27 20.29
CA GLY A 179 -5.21 -9.25 18.87
C GLY A 179 -3.78 -9.58 18.48
N GLY A 180 -3.62 -9.91 17.21
CA GLY A 180 -2.43 -10.57 16.76
C GLY A 180 -1.74 -9.86 15.63
N PHE A 181 -0.44 -10.11 15.61
CA PHE A 181 0.46 -9.71 14.55
C PHE A 181 1.22 -10.95 14.09
N ILE A 182 1.19 -11.20 12.80
CA ILE A 182 1.98 -12.26 12.18
C ILE A 182 2.84 -11.64 11.10
N SER A 183 4.14 -11.90 11.18
CA SER A 183 5.11 -11.57 10.14
C SER A 183 5.72 -12.86 9.62
N LYS A 184 5.53 -13.16 8.34
CA LYS A 184 6.09 -14.33 7.66
C LYS A 184 6.98 -13.91 6.51
N ARG A 185 8.09 -14.64 6.35
CA ARG A 185 8.83 -14.68 5.09
C ARG A 185 8.31 -15.85 4.27
N VAL A 186 7.79 -15.55 3.10
CA VAL A 186 7.24 -16.49 2.13
C VAL A 186 8.32 -16.68 1.07
N PHE A 187 8.88 -17.88 0.96
CA PHE A 187 9.95 -18.18 0.03
C PHE A 187 9.35 -18.75 -1.26
N ASN A 188 9.38 -17.96 -2.34
CA ASN A 188 8.94 -18.38 -3.68
C ASN A 188 9.95 -19.31 -4.38
N ALA A 189 11.15 -19.50 -3.79
CA ALA A 189 12.19 -20.38 -4.31
C ALA A 189 12.41 -21.60 -3.39
N ALA A 190 12.74 -22.75 -3.99
CA ALA A 190 13.18 -23.94 -3.25
C ALA A 190 14.34 -23.56 -2.31
N PRO A 191 14.39 -24.09 -1.07
CA PRO A 191 15.49 -23.81 -0.15
C PRO A 191 16.81 -24.17 -0.85
N MET A 192 17.68 -23.18 -1.04
CA MET A 192 19.00 -23.42 -1.62
C MET A 192 19.76 -24.35 -0.67
N THR A 193 19.96 -25.59 -1.10
CA THR A 193 21.00 -26.45 -0.54
C THR A 193 22.33 -25.79 -0.87
N ASN A 194 23.05 -25.34 0.16
CA ASN A 194 24.40 -24.80 0.05
C ASN A 194 25.32 -25.77 -0.67
N ILE A 195 25.50 -25.62 -1.99
CA ILE A 195 26.69 -26.07 -2.70
C ILE A 195 27.01 -24.97 -3.72
N GLU A 196 28.18 -24.38 -3.49
CA GLU A 196 28.87 -23.33 -4.23
C GLU A 196 28.67 -23.42 -5.75
N ASN A 197 28.13 -22.37 -6.35
CA ASN A 197 28.36 -22.12 -7.76
C ASN A 197 28.65 -20.62 -7.97
N PRO A 198 29.92 -20.20 -8.01
CA PRO A 198 30.34 -18.80 -8.07
C PRO A 198 30.01 -18.09 -9.40
N GLN A 199 29.43 -18.79 -10.38
CA GLN A 199 29.00 -18.21 -11.67
C GLN A 199 27.50 -17.90 -11.78
N ARG A 200 26.69 -18.12 -10.74
CA ARG A 200 25.28 -17.67 -10.80
C ARG A 200 25.24 -16.14 -10.65
N PRO A 201 24.57 -15.40 -11.57
CA PRO A 201 24.21 -14.02 -11.30
C PRO A 201 23.52 -14.01 -9.94
N GLY A 202 24.02 -13.19 -9.00
CA GLY A 202 23.37 -13.02 -7.71
C GLY A 202 21.89 -12.63 -7.88
N PRO A 203 21.05 -12.76 -6.83
CA PRO A 203 19.66 -12.36 -6.92
C PRO A 203 19.61 -10.96 -7.52
N ASN A 204 18.84 -10.79 -8.61
CA ASN A 204 18.61 -9.48 -9.20
C ASN A 204 18.31 -8.53 -8.04
N ARG A 205 19.19 -7.55 -7.82
CA ARG A 205 18.94 -6.51 -6.82
C ARG A 205 17.74 -5.74 -7.34
N GLU A 206 16.53 -6.16 -6.99
CA GLU A 206 15.33 -5.40 -7.29
C GLU A 206 15.38 -4.15 -6.42
N TYR A 207 15.93 -3.08 -7.01
CA TYR A 207 16.14 -1.77 -6.37
C TYR A 207 14.83 -1.06 -6.01
N ARG A 208 13.70 -1.58 -6.50
CA ARG A 208 12.36 -1.07 -6.31
C ARG A 208 11.43 -2.21 -5.91
N LYS A 209 10.95 -2.18 -4.68
CA LYS A 209 9.97 -3.14 -4.16
C LYS A 209 8.57 -2.60 -4.31
N LEU A 210 7.62 -3.44 -4.71
CA LEU A 210 6.20 -3.10 -4.74
C LEU A 210 5.55 -3.60 -3.46
N TRP A 211 5.06 -2.69 -2.62
CA TRP A 211 4.33 -3.05 -1.42
C TRP A 211 2.85 -2.85 -1.65
N VAL A 212 2.05 -3.83 -1.24
CA VAL A 212 0.60 -3.84 -1.34
C VAL A 212 0.02 -3.90 0.07
N VAL A 213 -0.93 -3.03 0.35
CA VAL A 213 -1.66 -2.97 1.62
C VAL A 213 -3.13 -3.23 1.34
N LEU A 214 -3.71 -4.21 2.05
CA LEU A 214 -5.13 -4.53 2.00
C LEU A 214 -5.74 -4.40 3.38
N VAL A 215 -6.95 -3.87 3.43
CA VAL A 215 -7.73 -3.69 4.65
C VAL A 215 -9.00 -4.50 4.53
N PHE A 216 -9.22 -5.37 5.48
CA PHE A 216 -10.41 -6.20 5.59
C PHE A 216 -11.20 -5.83 6.83
N LYS A 217 -12.50 -6.13 6.80
CA LYS A 217 -13.41 -5.84 7.89
C LYS A 217 -14.30 -7.05 8.15
N THR A 218 -14.39 -7.45 9.41
CA THR A 218 -15.27 -8.54 9.86
C THR A 218 -16.17 -8.08 11.01
N THR A 219 -17.28 -8.77 11.20
CA THR A 219 -18.19 -8.59 12.36
C THR A 219 -17.65 -9.26 13.61
N ASP A 220 -16.94 -10.38 13.43
CA ASP A 220 -16.40 -11.21 14.51
C ASP A 220 -14.86 -11.25 14.40
N PRO A 221 -14.15 -11.41 15.53
CA PRO A 221 -12.70 -11.59 15.51
C PRO A 221 -12.34 -12.95 14.88
N LEU A 222 -11.20 -13.02 14.21
CA LEU A 222 -10.68 -14.23 13.57
C LEU A 222 -10.30 -15.31 14.61
N THR A 223 -9.73 -14.90 15.74
CA THR A 223 -9.14 -15.83 16.73
C THR A 223 -10.13 -16.47 17.69
N ARG A 224 -11.28 -15.85 17.96
CA ARG A 224 -12.14 -16.26 19.09
C ARG A 224 -13.02 -17.48 18.80
N LEU A 225 -13.20 -17.86 17.53
CA LEU A 225 -14.23 -18.84 17.16
C LEU A 225 -13.79 -19.90 16.13
N TYR A 226 -12.63 -19.75 15.47
CA TYR A 226 -12.32 -20.56 14.28
C TYR A 226 -10.93 -21.19 14.32
N VAL A 227 -10.88 -22.49 14.63
CA VAL A 227 -9.66 -23.31 14.66
C VAL A 227 -8.92 -23.28 13.32
N PHE A 228 -9.65 -23.23 12.20
CA PHE A 228 -9.07 -23.16 10.86
C PHE A 228 -8.30 -21.86 10.60
N SER A 229 -8.73 -20.74 11.20
CA SER A 229 -7.99 -19.48 11.11
C SER A 229 -6.64 -19.58 11.81
N THR A 230 -6.58 -20.19 12.98
CA THR A 230 -5.31 -20.44 13.67
C THR A 230 -4.39 -21.35 12.85
N SER A 231 -4.90 -22.40 12.22
CA SER A 231 -4.10 -23.30 11.37
C SER A 231 -3.48 -22.56 10.18
N ASP A 232 -4.30 -21.82 9.42
CA ASP A 232 -3.87 -21.02 8.28
C ASP A 232 -2.81 -19.96 8.68
N LEU A 233 -3.07 -19.26 9.77
CA LEU A 233 -2.18 -18.26 10.35
C LEU A 233 -0.81 -18.82 10.72
N HIS A 234 -0.67 -20.13 10.95
CA HIS A 234 0.61 -20.80 11.23
C HIS A 234 1.15 -21.65 10.06
N SER A 235 0.39 -21.82 8.99
CA SER A 235 0.77 -22.63 7.85
C SER A 235 1.89 -22.01 7.00
N LYS A 236 2.53 -22.82 6.15
CA LYS A 236 3.57 -22.38 5.21
C LYS A 236 2.95 -22.20 3.82
N TYR A 237 2.70 -20.95 3.44
CA TYR A 237 2.29 -20.61 2.08
C TYR A 237 3.49 -20.40 1.18
N LYS A 238 3.34 -20.65 -0.12
CA LYS A 238 4.32 -20.31 -1.15
C LYS A 238 4.13 -18.90 -1.67
N THR A 239 2.90 -18.38 -1.67
CA THR A 239 2.58 -16.99 -2.07
C THR A 239 1.50 -16.40 -1.17
N VAL A 240 1.43 -15.07 -1.06
CA VAL A 240 0.29 -14.40 -0.42
C VAL A 240 -1.04 -14.70 -1.12
N ALA A 241 -1.01 -14.95 -2.44
CA ALA A 241 -2.20 -15.34 -3.18
C ALA A 241 -2.78 -16.70 -2.71
N GLU A 242 -1.95 -17.62 -2.20
CA GLU A 242 -2.42 -18.86 -1.56
C GLU A 242 -3.10 -18.57 -0.23
N PHE A 243 -2.52 -17.69 0.61
CA PHE A 243 -3.14 -17.25 1.86
C PHE A 243 -4.51 -16.59 1.60
N LEU A 244 -4.60 -15.68 0.62
CA LEU A 244 -5.85 -15.00 0.29
C LEU A 244 -6.94 -15.96 -0.26
N ARG A 245 -6.57 -17.17 -0.69
CA ARG A 245 -7.50 -18.21 -1.14
C ARG A 245 -7.83 -19.26 -0.07
N SER A 246 -7.13 -19.23 1.08
CA SER A 246 -7.35 -20.13 2.21
C SER A 246 -8.67 -19.85 2.91
N ASP A 247 -9.05 -20.66 3.90
CA ASP A 247 -10.30 -20.46 4.66
C ASP A 247 -10.29 -19.13 5.41
N THR A 248 -9.14 -18.73 5.93
CA THR A 248 -8.92 -17.38 6.51
C THR A 248 -9.10 -16.30 5.46
N GLY A 249 -8.48 -16.43 4.28
CA GLY A 249 -8.64 -15.48 3.19
C GLY A 249 -10.11 -15.32 2.74
N ARG A 250 -10.84 -16.44 2.66
CA ARG A 250 -12.28 -16.44 2.35
C ARG A 250 -13.11 -15.76 3.45
N ARG A 251 -12.76 -15.96 4.72
CA ARG A 251 -13.44 -15.32 5.86
C ARG A 251 -13.18 -13.82 5.92
N LEU A 252 -11.96 -13.38 5.59
CA LEU A 252 -11.62 -11.96 5.43
C LEU A 252 -12.46 -11.31 4.33
N GLY A 253 -12.82 -12.07 3.29
CA GLY A 253 -13.72 -11.64 2.24
C GLY A 253 -13.08 -10.66 1.26
N THR A 254 -13.87 -9.69 0.76
CA THR A 254 -13.36 -8.65 -0.13
C THR A 254 -12.71 -7.53 0.69
N PRO A 255 -11.50 -7.06 0.35
CA PRO A 255 -10.89 -5.93 1.05
C PRO A 255 -11.78 -4.69 0.94
N VAL A 256 -12.07 -4.05 2.07
CA VAL A 256 -12.84 -2.80 2.10
C VAL A 256 -12.03 -1.63 1.58
N ALA A 257 -10.70 -1.67 1.76
CA ALA A 257 -9.79 -0.68 1.20
C ALA A 257 -8.45 -1.32 0.80
N GLY A 258 -7.71 -0.66 -0.08
CA GLY A 258 -6.36 -1.06 -0.44
C GLY A 258 -5.49 0.08 -0.95
N SER A 259 -4.19 -0.18 -1.01
CA SER A 259 -3.20 0.71 -1.60
C SER A 259 -2.02 -0.12 -2.08
N PHE A 260 -1.19 0.49 -2.92
CA PHE A 260 0.12 -0.03 -3.26
C PHE A 260 1.07 1.14 -3.42
N PHE A 261 2.36 0.92 -3.20
CA PHE A 261 3.39 1.92 -3.38
C PHE A 261 4.73 1.23 -3.61
N TYR A 262 5.69 2.00 -4.10
CA TYR A 262 7.02 1.51 -4.40
C TYR A 262 8.02 2.02 -3.37
N VAL A 263 8.92 1.17 -2.93
CA VAL A 263 10.00 1.52 -2.00
C VAL A 263 11.35 1.32 -2.68
N SER A 264 12.21 2.32 -2.63
CA SER A 264 13.58 2.24 -3.19
C SER A 264 14.64 2.80 -2.23
N SER A 265 15.84 2.22 -2.27
CA SER A 265 17.02 2.74 -1.57
C SER A 265 17.88 3.58 -2.52
N LEU A 266 18.35 4.74 -2.04
CA LEU A 266 19.10 5.72 -2.84
C LEU A 266 20.54 5.31 -3.17
N CYS A 267 21.04 4.19 -2.66
CA CYS A 267 22.48 3.87 -2.69
C CYS A 267 23.11 3.59 -4.06
N ASP A 268 22.43 3.73 -5.21
CA ASP A 268 23.13 3.54 -6.51
C ASP A 268 22.54 4.32 -7.72
N MET A 269 21.75 5.39 -7.52
CA MET A 269 21.40 6.27 -8.67
C MET A 269 22.63 7.02 -9.25
N ASP A 270 23.74 7.11 -8.50
CA ASP A 270 24.97 7.79 -8.93
C ASP A 270 25.96 6.89 -9.71
N ARG A 271 25.64 5.62 -10.01
CA ARG A 271 26.52 4.73 -10.80
C ARG A 271 26.15 4.57 -12.26
N GLY A 272 25.18 5.35 -12.76
CA GLY A 272 24.72 5.28 -14.15
C GLY A 272 25.35 6.29 -15.12
N LEU A 273 26.27 7.14 -14.65
CA LEU A 273 26.97 8.15 -15.46
C LEU A 273 28.44 8.24 -15.01
N ALA A 274 29.26 7.30 -15.49
CA ALA A 274 30.70 7.43 -15.59
C ALA A 274 31.18 6.63 -16.81
#